data_AF-X6GQQ8-F1
#
_entry.id   AF-X6GQQ8-F1
#
_cell.length_a   1.000
_cell.length_b   1.000
_cell.length_c   1.000
_cell.angle_alpha   90.00
_cell.angle_beta   90.00
_cell.angle_gamma   90.00
#
_symmetry.space_group_name_H-M   'P 1'
#
loop_
_entity.id
_entity.type
_entity.pdbx_description
1 polymer ?
#
loop_
_entity_poly.entity_id
_entity_poly.type
_entity_poly.pdbx_seq_one_letter_code
_entity_poly.pdbx_strand_id
1 'polypeptide(L)'
;MTPLLPVDQGTEASSALVFESEPLTEAVEILGFPEFEVTLASDKPVAILSATLSLVLEDSAAADVSYGILNLSHRYDDLDISPMVPGKPETARLKLRSCGQRPSKAARGSHGKGQAAA
;
A
#
# COMPACT_ATOMS: atom_id res chain seq x y z
N MET A 1 12.84 -17.91 2.77
CA MET A 1 11.84 -16.85 2.52
C MET A 1 10.86 -16.90 3.67
N THR A 2 10.98 -15.99 4.62
CA THR A 2 10.14 -15.97 5.83
C THR A 2 9.14 -14.82 5.66
N PRO A 3 7.92 -15.07 5.19
CA PRO A 3 7.03 -14.03 4.63
C PRO A 3 6.33 -13.16 5.69
N LEU A 4 6.86 -13.07 6.91
CA LEU A 4 6.15 -12.48 8.06
C LEU A 4 7.00 -11.56 8.96
N LEU A 5 8.29 -11.35 8.64
CA LEU A 5 9.12 -10.42 9.40
C LEU A 5 9.32 -9.13 8.60
N PRO A 6 9.33 -7.96 9.25
CA PRO A 6 9.74 -6.72 8.61
C PRO A 6 11.16 -6.91 8.06
N VAL A 7 11.33 -6.74 6.75
CA VAL A 7 12.62 -6.80 6.06
C VAL A 7 12.85 -5.45 5.39
N ASP A 8 14.12 -5.10 5.20
CA ASP A 8 14.51 -3.93 4.42
C ASP A 8 13.94 -4.02 2.99
N GLN A 9 13.18 -3.00 2.58
CA GLN A 9 12.46 -2.95 1.31
C GLN A 9 13.27 -2.41 0.12
N GLY A 10 14.51 -1.97 0.32
CA GLY A 10 15.28 -1.30 -0.73
C GLY A 10 15.31 -2.04 -2.07
N THR A 11 15.26 -3.38 -2.06
CA THR A 11 15.24 -4.22 -3.27
C THR A 11 13.86 -4.28 -3.95
N GLU A 12 12.75 -4.31 -3.20
CA GLU A 12 11.38 -4.42 -3.73
C GLU A 12 10.82 -3.06 -4.21
N ALA A 13 11.31 -1.94 -3.65
CA ALA A 13 10.87 -0.60 -4.03
C ALA A 13 11.26 -0.20 -5.46
N SER A 14 12.22 -0.88 -6.09
CA SER A 14 12.75 -0.53 -7.42
C SER A 14 11.71 -0.59 -8.56
N SER A 15 10.63 -1.38 -8.37
CA SER A 15 9.52 -1.48 -9.33
C SER A 15 8.25 -0.76 -8.84
N ALA A 16 8.34 -0.07 -7.70
CA ALA A 16 7.24 0.57 -6.97
C ALA A 16 7.09 2.08 -7.31
N LEU A 17 5.86 2.63 -7.41
CA LEU A 17 5.58 4.04 -7.20
C LEU A 17 5.59 4.23 -5.69
N VAL A 18 6.48 5.07 -5.20
CA VAL A 18 6.61 5.34 -3.77
C VAL A 18 6.01 6.71 -3.48
N PHE A 19 5.10 6.77 -2.52
CA PHE A 19 4.58 8.03 -1.97
C PHE A 19 5.12 8.22 -0.56
N GLU A 20 5.91 9.26 -0.34
CA GLU A 20 6.46 9.57 0.98
C GLU A 20 5.80 10.81 1.58
N SER A 21 5.48 10.75 2.87
CA SER A 21 5.08 11.93 3.63
C SER A 21 6.29 12.79 3.99
N GLU A 22 6.03 14.04 4.36
CA GLU A 22 6.97 14.80 5.19
C GLU A 22 7.24 14.07 6.52
N PRO A 23 8.39 14.34 7.18
CA PRO A 23 8.67 13.79 8.51
C PRO A 23 7.55 14.11 9.50
N LEU A 24 7.16 13.10 10.29
CA LEU A 24 6.14 13.25 11.31
C LEU A 24 6.57 14.30 12.35
N THR A 25 5.74 15.29 12.60
CA THR A 25 6.00 16.35 13.59
C THR A 25 5.75 15.89 15.03
N GLU A 26 4.99 14.82 15.19
CA GLU A 26 4.62 14.19 16.46
C GLU A 26 4.50 12.66 16.28
N ALA A 27 4.43 11.92 17.39
CA ALA A 27 4.22 10.48 17.33
C ALA A 27 2.78 10.17 16.88
N VAL A 28 2.63 9.29 15.90
CA VAL A 28 1.31 8.86 15.38
C VAL A 28 1.06 7.42 15.80
N GLU A 29 -0.15 7.10 16.23
CA GLU A 29 -0.56 5.72 16.52
C GLU A 29 -1.34 5.16 15.33
N ILE A 30 -0.87 4.05 14.77
CA ILE A 30 -1.52 3.31 13.69
C ILE A 30 -2.04 2.02 14.30
N LEU A 31 -3.35 1.99 14.58
CA LEU A 31 -4.04 0.88 15.24
C LEU A 31 -5.23 0.42 14.39
N GLY A 32 -5.38 -0.88 14.22
CA GLY A 32 -6.51 -1.46 13.48
C GLY A 32 -6.13 -1.77 12.05
N PHE A 33 -7.04 -1.55 11.10
CA PHE A 33 -6.86 -1.88 9.68
C PHE A 33 -6.69 -0.61 8.86
N PRO A 34 -5.46 -0.22 8.48
CA PRO A 34 -5.27 0.91 7.60
C PRO A 34 -5.98 0.70 6.26
N GLU A 35 -6.45 1.79 5.65
CA GLU A 35 -7.08 1.78 4.34
C GLU A 35 -6.30 2.69 3.39
N PHE A 36 -6.03 2.19 2.19
CA PHE A 36 -5.39 2.92 1.10
C PHE A 36 -6.41 3.19 -0.01
N GLU A 37 -6.67 4.46 -0.28
CA GLU A 37 -7.54 4.88 -1.39
C GLU A 37 -6.68 5.45 -2.52
N VAL A 38 -6.94 5.00 -3.75
CA VAL A 38 -6.22 5.47 -4.94
C VAL A 38 -7.16 5.55 -6.13
N THR A 39 -6.96 6.57 -6.96
CA THR A 39 -7.55 6.64 -8.30
C THR A 39 -6.52 6.18 -9.32
N LEU A 40 -6.83 5.13 -10.05
CA LEU A 40 -5.92 4.52 -11.03
C LEU A 40 -6.67 4.08 -12.27
N ALA A 41 -5.94 3.92 -13.38
CA ALA A 41 -6.44 3.27 -14.58
C ALA A 41 -5.58 2.04 -14.86
N SER A 42 -6.23 0.92 -15.20
CA SER A 42 -5.57 -0.30 -15.68
C SER A 42 -5.66 -0.34 -17.20
N ASP A 43 -4.63 -0.85 -17.90
CA ASP A 43 -4.70 -1.16 -19.32
C ASP A 43 -5.35 -2.54 -19.59
N LYS A 44 -5.63 -3.31 -18.53
CA LYS A 44 -6.32 -4.61 -18.56
C LYS A 44 -7.65 -4.61 -17.81
N PRO A 45 -8.62 -5.45 -18.24
CA PRO A 45 -9.89 -5.64 -17.51
C PRO A 45 -9.74 -6.31 -16.14
N VAL A 46 -8.69 -7.11 -15.95
CA VAL A 46 -8.36 -7.75 -14.67
C VAL A 46 -6.96 -7.32 -14.29
N ALA A 47 -6.81 -6.85 -13.06
CA ALA A 47 -5.52 -6.43 -12.53
C ALA A 47 -5.51 -6.53 -11.00
N ILE A 48 -4.34 -6.77 -10.44
CA ILE A 48 -4.13 -6.78 -8.98
C ILE A 48 -3.62 -5.41 -8.54
N LEU A 49 -4.10 -4.89 -7.42
CA LEU A 49 -3.59 -3.73 -6.70
C LEU A 49 -2.93 -4.23 -5.41
N SER A 50 -1.61 -4.15 -5.31
CA SER A 50 -0.89 -4.28 -4.04
C SER A 50 -0.66 -2.91 -3.40
N ALA A 51 -0.51 -2.85 -2.07
CA ALA A 51 0.10 -1.72 -1.41
C ALA A 51 0.80 -2.17 -0.13
N THR A 52 1.94 -1.56 0.15
CA THR A 52 2.64 -1.71 1.44
C THR A 52 2.75 -0.36 2.11
N LEU A 53 2.39 -0.30 3.38
CA LEU A 53 2.64 0.81 4.29
C LEU A 53 3.92 0.52 5.05
N SER A 54 4.89 1.42 4.95
CA SER A 54 6.18 1.31 5.62
C SER A 54 6.54 2.57 6.39
N LEU A 55 7.43 2.42 7.37
CA LEU A 55 8.02 3.51 8.13
C LEU A 55 9.46 3.69 7.71
N VAL A 56 9.81 4.89 7.25
CA VAL A 56 11.19 5.30 7.02
C VAL A 56 11.73 5.89 8.31
N LEU A 57 12.77 5.25 8.84
CA LEU A 57 13.47 5.63 10.06
C LEU A 57 14.52 6.72 9.78
N GLU A 58 15.08 7.31 10.83
CA GLU A 58 16.05 8.41 10.74
C GLU A 58 17.33 8.03 9.97
N ASP A 59 17.71 6.76 10.00
CA ASP A 59 18.85 6.19 9.26
C ASP A 59 18.50 5.81 7.81
N SER A 60 17.32 6.23 7.32
CA SER A 60 16.76 5.89 6.02
C SER A 60 16.40 4.42 5.81
N ALA A 61 16.45 3.58 6.86
CA ALA A 61 15.92 2.23 6.79
C ALA A 61 14.39 2.26 6.71
N ALA A 62 13.80 1.41 5.86
CA ALA A 62 12.36 1.26 5.74
C ALA A 62 11.90 -0.03 6.42
N ALA A 63 10.88 0.06 7.28
CA ALA A 63 10.28 -1.08 7.97
C ALA A 63 8.81 -1.27 7.56
N ASP A 64 8.46 -2.50 7.15
CA ASP A 64 7.09 -2.87 6.81
C ASP A 64 6.16 -2.80 8.02
N VAL A 65 5.10 -2.00 7.91
CA VAL A 65 4.07 -1.87 8.95
C VAL A 65 2.83 -2.68 8.62
N SER A 66 2.36 -2.61 7.38
CA SER A 66 1.19 -3.36 6.92
C SER A 66 1.19 -3.46 5.40
N TYR A 67 0.41 -4.39 4.87
CA TYR A 67 0.26 -4.55 3.43
C TYR A 67 -1.14 -5.06 3.08
N GLY A 68 -1.51 -4.94 1.81
CA GLY A 68 -2.77 -5.41 1.27
C GLY A 68 -2.64 -5.73 -0.22
N ILE A 69 -3.53 -6.60 -0.69
CA ILE A 69 -3.65 -7.00 -2.09
C ILE A 69 -5.14 -7.07 -2.43
N LEU A 70 -5.53 -6.45 -3.54
CA LEU A 70 -6.91 -6.41 -4.03
C LEU A 70 -6.92 -6.78 -5.52
N ASN A 71 -7.73 -7.77 -5.90
CA ASN A 71 -8.10 -7.89 -7.31
C ASN A 71 -9.08 -6.75 -7.64
N LEU A 72 -8.72 -5.88 -8.58
CA LEU A 72 -9.53 -4.70 -8.93
C LEU A 72 -10.92 -5.06 -9.44
N SER A 73 -11.14 -6.29 -9.92
CA SER A 73 -12.48 -6.75 -10.28
C SER A 73 -13.42 -6.89 -9.06
N HIS A 74 -12.87 -6.98 -7.85
CA HIS A 74 -13.58 -7.07 -6.57
C HIS A 74 -13.68 -5.71 -5.85
N ARG A 75 -13.30 -4.60 -6.51
CA ARG A 75 -13.17 -3.28 -5.87
C ARG A 75 -14.46 -2.72 -5.24
N TYR A 76 -15.61 -3.26 -5.60
CA TYR A 76 -16.92 -2.83 -5.09
C TYR A 76 -17.61 -3.89 -4.23
N ASP A 77 -17.51 -5.16 -4.63
CA ASP A 77 -18.15 -6.29 -3.95
C ASP A 77 -17.43 -7.61 -4.33
N ASP A 78 -17.40 -8.58 -3.42
CA ASP A 78 -16.77 -9.88 -3.64
C ASP A 78 -17.68 -10.91 -4.34
N LEU A 79 -18.99 -10.67 -4.34
CA LEU A 79 -20.00 -11.48 -5.00
C LEU A 79 -20.37 -10.91 -6.37
N ASP A 80 -20.41 -9.57 -6.50
CA ASP A 80 -20.65 -8.87 -7.77
C ASP A 80 -19.35 -8.34 -8.40
N ILE A 81 -18.63 -9.27 -9.03
CA ILE A 81 -17.32 -9.02 -9.65
C ILE A 81 -17.53 -8.27 -10.98
N SER A 82 -16.90 -7.11 -11.11
CA SER A 82 -16.99 -6.28 -12.31
C SER A 82 -15.61 -5.96 -12.87
N PRO A 83 -15.29 -6.22 -14.14
CA PRO A 83 -13.98 -5.90 -14.70
C PRO A 83 -13.69 -4.39 -14.70
N MET A 84 -12.41 -4.03 -14.76
CA MET A 84 -11.98 -2.65 -15.04
C MET A 84 -12.26 -2.30 -16.50
N VAL A 85 -12.56 -1.03 -16.79
CA VAL A 85 -12.57 -0.52 -18.17
C VAL A 85 -11.15 -0.07 -18.54
N PRO A 86 -10.48 -0.68 -19.54
CA PRO A 86 -9.12 -0.30 -19.90
C PRO A 86 -8.96 1.20 -20.17
N GLY A 87 -7.95 1.81 -19.54
CA GLY A 87 -7.62 3.23 -19.66
C GLY A 87 -8.56 4.19 -18.93
N LYS A 88 -9.62 3.71 -18.28
CA LYS A 88 -10.55 4.54 -17.51
C LYS A 88 -10.08 4.64 -16.05
N PRO A 89 -9.85 5.85 -15.51
CA PRO A 89 -9.55 6.01 -14.10
C PRO A 89 -10.77 5.68 -13.23
N GLU A 90 -10.54 4.89 -12.18
CA GLU A 90 -11.54 4.52 -11.18
C GLU A 90 -10.91 4.58 -9.78
N THR A 91 -11.71 4.92 -8.77
CA THR A 91 -11.28 4.92 -7.37
C THR A 91 -11.44 3.52 -6.78
N ALA A 92 -10.37 3.01 -6.17
CA ALA A 92 -10.36 1.75 -5.44
C ALA A 92 -9.91 1.99 -4.00
N ARG A 93 -10.50 1.23 -3.06
CA ARG A 93 -10.13 1.21 -1.64
C ARG A 93 -9.57 -0.15 -1.30
N LEU A 94 -8.35 -0.18 -0.80
CA LEU A 94 -7.65 -1.37 -0.36
C LEU A 94 -7.52 -1.33 1.16
N LYS A 95 -8.12 -2.33 1.83
CA LYS A 95 -7.91 -2.56 3.25
C LYS A 95 -6.62 -3.34 3.47
N LEU A 96 -5.71 -2.79 4.28
CA LEU A 96 -4.47 -3.46 4.66
C LEU A 96 -4.72 -4.40 5.85
N ARG A 97 -3.75 -5.26 6.13
CA ARG A 97 -3.76 -6.10 7.33
C ARG A 97 -3.77 -5.25 8.60
N SER A 98 -4.33 -5.81 9.67
CA SER A 98 -4.32 -5.12 10.94
C SER A 98 -2.89 -4.93 11.44
N CYS A 99 -2.57 -3.75 11.95
CA CYS A 99 -1.30 -3.46 12.58
C CYS A 99 -1.50 -2.62 13.85
N GLY A 100 -0.44 -2.59 14.67
CA GLY A 100 -0.36 -1.75 15.84
C GLY A 100 1.06 -1.19 15.98
N GLN A 101 1.25 0.05 15.57
CA GLN A 101 2.56 0.73 15.58
C GLN A 101 2.44 2.15 16.11
N ARG A 102 3.49 2.62 16.79
CA ARG A 102 3.61 4.01 17.25
C ARG A 102 4.95 4.61 16.77
N PRO A 103 5.04 5.04 15.50
CA PRO A 103 6.21 5.79 15.02
C PRO A 103 6.50 7.03 15.87
N SER A 104 7.79 7.26 16.13
CA SER A 104 8.28 8.48 16.77
C SER A 104 8.29 9.66 15.81
N LYS A 105 8.47 10.86 16.37
CA LYS A 105 8.74 12.09 15.62
C LYS A 105 9.91 11.85 14.64
N ALA A 106 9.86 12.50 13.48
CA ALA A 106 10.82 12.44 12.37
C ALA A 106 10.79 11.18 11.47
N ALA A 107 9.99 10.15 11.78
CA ALA A 107 9.73 9.07 10.82
C ALA A 107 8.93 9.59 9.60
N ARG A 108 9.02 8.93 8.44
CA ARG A 108 8.13 9.20 7.29
C ARG A 108 7.29 7.96 6.99
N GLY A 109 6.06 8.17 6.52
CA GLY A 109 5.25 7.09 5.95
C GLY A 109 5.57 6.95 4.46
N SER A 110 5.90 5.75 4.00
CA SER A 110 6.01 5.46 2.57
C SER A 110 4.94 4.47 2.14
N HIS A 111 4.21 4.77 1.07
CA HIS A 111 3.27 3.84 0.44
C HIS A 111 3.90 3.29 -0.84
N GLY A 112 4.18 1.98 -0.85
CA GLY A 112 4.73 1.25 -1.99
C GLY A 112 3.64 0.70 -2.91
N LYS A 113 3.57 1.30 -4.11
CA LYS A 113 2.87 1.03 -5.39
C LYS A 113 1.57 0.26 -5.42
N GLY A 114 0.55 0.98 -5.91
CA GLY A 114 -0.45 0.42 -6.79
C GLY A 114 0.10 0.07 -8.17
N GLN A 115 0.37 -1.20 -8.38
CA GLN A 115 0.74 -1.75 -9.67
C GLN A 115 -0.40 -2.65 -10.09
N ALA A 116 -1.20 -2.22 -11.06
CA ALA A 116 -2.09 -3.09 -11.81
C ALA A 116 -1.25 -4.15 -12.53
N ALA A 117 -0.97 -5.28 -11.86
CA ALA A 117 -0.36 -6.42 -12.52
C ALA A 117 -1.45 -7.06 -13.40
N ALA A 118 -1.23 -6.98 -14.71
CA ALA A 118 -1.94 -7.67 -15.78
C ALA A 118 -1.82 -9.19 -15.68
#